data_AF-A0A9P5ILU7-F1
#
_entry.id   AF-A0A9P5ILU7-F1
#
_cell.length_a   1.000
_cell.length_b   1.000
_cell.length_c   1.000
_cell.angle_alpha   90.00
_cell.angle_beta   90.00
_cell.angle_gamma   90.00
#
_symmetry.space_group_name_H-M   'P 1'
#
loop_
_entity.id
_entity.type
_entity.pdbx_description
1 polymer ?
#
loop_
_entity_poly.entity_id
_entity_poly.type
_entity_poly.pdbx_seq_one_letter_code
_entity_poly.pdbx_strand_id
1 'polypeptide(L)'
;MALQRSGAIQQMLTFKPVQNRYNFHLVTDALVEKIILEKASGEAVAKGVKVTIKGVEHTFQAGKEVIVAAGALNSTKILELSGIGDAKVLSSLGIDVYVENSNVGENFQDHTSSGMSFEVIDEIQTLDPLNRQESKAIVAAVSAYQTERTGPFAGAAISSFAYMPVPDFQTPKGKAELEHLLLTHNPVKESVTTEFARSVLSSADKSSAFYFVYAAHGNFGSNASSAKNITISHESGNFLTIACELGYTLSRGSVHIQSSSALDSPIIDPKYFSNPIDLDIHARFIRYIHNIAATGPMASILKPGGHISPSFAVFGTELEAAKYYVRRTMIFRVASAWHLCNVTFGRWWRFELKADRLWHQKHQGCRCKYDTFDSEKKSSVYCLCCS
;
A
#
# COMPACT_ATOMS: atom_id res chain seq x y z
N MET A 1 -15.67 -13.63 8.03
CA MET A 1 -14.43 -14.42 7.91
C MET A 1 -13.80 -14.11 6.55
N ALA A 2 -13.10 -12.98 6.43
CA ALA A 2 -12.37 -12.56 5.23
C ALA A 2 -11.38 -11.46 5.66
N LEU A 3 -10.16 -11.87 6.03
CA LEU A 3 -9.04 -10.98 6.34
C LEU A 3 -7.81 -11.48 5.57
N GLN A 4 -7.19 -10.55 4.85
CA GLN A 4 -5.86 -10.59 4.23
C GLN A 4 -5.29 -11.95 3.80
N ARG A 5 -5.56 -12.35 2.56
CA ARG A 5 -4.90 -13.49 1.90
C ARG A 5 -3.53 -13.17 1.28
N SER A 6 -3.02 -11.94 1.39
CA SER A 6 -1.72 -11.57 0.79
C SER A 6 -0.50 -12.17 1.51
N GLY A 7 -0.65 -12.66 2.75
CA GLY A 7 0.46 -13.28 3.51
C GLY A 7 0.77 -14.75 3.15
N ALA A 8 -0.17 -15.50 2.56
CA ALA A 8 -0.01 -16.94 2.39
C ALA A 8 1.06 -17.33 1.37
N ILE A 9 1.25 -16.53 0.30
CA ILE A 9 2.22 -16.83 -0.77
C ILE A 9 3.64 -16.47 -0.34
N GLN A 10 3.83 -15.33 0.34
CA GLN A 10 5.11 -14.97 0.95
C GLN A 10 5.54 -16.05 1.94
N GLN A 11 4.59 -16.53 2.76
CA GLN A 11 4.87 -17.62 3.69
C GLN A 11 5.35 -18.89 2.98
N MET A 12 4.77 -19.21 1.83
CA MET A 12 5.07 -20.43 1.08
C MET A 12 6.44 -20.40 0.41
N LEU A 13 6.89 -19.25 -0.10
CA LEU A 13 8.15 -19.14 -0.85
C LEU A 13 9.37 -18.97 0.06
N THR A 14 9.26 -18.21 1.16
CA THR A 14 10.40 -17.96 2.06
C THR A 14 10.45 -18.91 3.25
N PHE A 15 9.32 -19.34 3.82
CA PHE A 15 9.34 -20.21 5.02
C PHE A 15 9.39 -21.68 4.69
N LYS A 16 8.64 -22.17 3.69
CA LYS A 16 8.59 -23.61 3.37
C LYS A 16 9.98 -24.23 3.12
N PRO A 17 10.93 -23.55 2.46
CA PRO A 17 12.28 -24.09 2.28
C PRO A 17 13.12 -24.13 3.57
N VAL A 18 12.80 -23.30 4.58
CA VAL A 18 13.63 -23.12 5.79
C VAL A 18 12.98 -23.62 7.08
N GLN A 19 11.73 -24.05 7.03
CA GLN A 19 10.92 -24.45 8.20
C GLN A 19 11.56 -25.56 9.06
N ASN A 20 12.40 -26.40 8.46
CA ASN A 20 13.06 -27.52 9.16
C ASN A 20 14.42 -27.15 9.79
N ARG A 21 14.86 -25.88 9.69
CA ARG A 21 16.11 -25.45 10.31
C ARG A 21 15.96 -25.42 11.83
N TYR A 22 16.86 -26.09 12.55
CA TYR A 22 16.81 -26.19 14.01
C TYR A 22 16.88 -24.84 14.75
N ASN A 23 17.41 -23.80 14.10
CA ASN A 23 17.57 -22.45 14.64
C ASN A 23 16.49 -21.48 14.15
N PHE A 24 15.45 -21.98 13.48
CA PHE A 24 14.30 -21.22 13.03
C PHE A 24 13.05 -21.68 13.77
N HIS A 25 12.36 -20.74 14.41
CA HIS A 25 11.11 -21.01 15.10
C HIS A 25 10.02 -20.06 14.58
N LEU A 26 8.90 -20.64 14.16
CA LEU A 26 7.70 -19.91 13.76
C LEU A 26 6.60 -20.16 14.80
N VAL A 27 6.07 -19.08 15.35
CA VAL A 27 4.94 -19.12 16.28
C VAL A 27 3.78 -18.37 15.63
N THR A 28 2.66 -19.06 15.42
CA THR A 28 1.44 -18.50 14.83
C THR A 28 0.38 -18.25 15.90
N ASP A 29 -0.72 -17.58 15.53
CA ASP A 29 -1.80 -17.22 16.45
C ASP A 29 -1.29 -16.43 17.67
N ALA A 30 -0.28 -15.60 17.41
CA ALA A 30 0.53 -14.90 18.38
C ALA A 30 0.44 -13.39 18.16
N LEU A 31 -0.35 -12.71 18.99
CA LEU A 31 -0.49 -11.26 18.97
C LEU A 31 0.63 -10.63 19.78
N VAL A 32 1.58 -9.96 19.11
CA VAL A 32 2.59 -9.15 19.80
C VAL A 32 1.92 -7.90 20.36
N GLU A 33 1.98 -7.74 21.68
CA GLU A 33 1.37 -6.59 22.37
C GLU A 33 2.31 -5.39 22.40
N LYS A 34 3.56 -5.62 22.80
CA LYS A 34 4.59 -4.60 22.87
C LYS A 34 5.99 -5.21 22.93
N ILE A 35 6.98 -4.39 22.64
CA ILE A 35 8.39 -4.62 22.93
C ILE A 35 8.60 -4.36 24.43
N ILE A 36 9.38 -5.23 25.06
CA ILE A 36 9.81 -5.04 26.45
C ILE A 36 11.09 -4.21 26.40
N LEU A 37 11.01 -3.00 26.95
CA LEU A 37 12.13 -2.04 27.02
C LEU A 37 12.62 -1.90 28.45
N GLU A 38 13.95 -1.79 28.59
CA GLU A 38 14.62 -1.41 29.83
C GLU A 38 15.46 -0.17 29.61
N LYS A 39 15.58 0.70 30.63
CA LYS A 39 16.54 1.80 30.60
C LYS A 39 17.88 1.31 31.12
N ALA A 40 18.87 1.19 30.24
CA ALA A 40 20.25 0.85 30.58
C ALA A 40 21.15 2.03 30.22
N SER A 41 21.86 2.58 31.21
CA SER A 41 22.76 3.74 31.01
C SER A 41 22.10 4.96 30.35
N GLY A 42 20.80 5.19 30.59
CA GLY A 42 20.03 6.29 30.01
C GLY A 42 19.47 6.01 28.61
N GLU A 43 19.76 4.84 28.02
CA GLU A 43 19.25 4.42 26.71
C GLU A 43 18.18 3.33 26.87
N ALA A 44 17.17 3.34 26.01
CA ALA A 44 16.17 2.27 25.95
C ALA A 44 16.73 1.06 25.18
N VAL A 45 16.70 -0.12 25.80
CA VAL A 45 17.19 -1.38 25.23
C VAL A 45 16.04 -2.37 25.13
N ALA A 46 15.79 -2.89 23.92
CA ALA A 46 14.84 -3.96 23.70
C ALA A 46 15.36 -5.29 24.27
N LYS A 47 14.60 -5.88 25.18
CA LYS A 47 14.92 -7.17 25.81
C LYS A 47 14.12 -8.33 25.27
N GLY A 48 12.99 -8.05 24.62
CA GLY A 48 12.10 -9.08 24.15
C GLY A 48 10.76 -8.52 23.73
N VAL A 49 9.78 -9.40 23.62
CA VAL A 49 8.40 -9.06 23.26
C VAL A 49 7.43 -9.74 24.22
N LYS A 50 6.36 -9.00 24.54
CA LYS A 50 5.18 -9.50 25.23
C LYS A 50 4.17 -9.93 24.17
N VAL A 51 3.65 -11.14 24.28
CA VAL A 51 2.83 -11.77 23.25
C VAL A 51 1.66 -12.50 23.88
N THR A 52 0.47 -12.37 23.32
CA THR A 52 -0.68 -13.20 23.69
C THR A 52 -0.89 -14.31 22.65
N ILE A 53 -0.88 -15.56 23.11
CA ILE A 53 -1.09 -16.75 22.29
C ILE A 53 -2.32 -17.47 22.82
N LYS A 54 -3.37 -17.57 22.00
CA LYS A 54 -4.64 -18.21 22.38
C LYS A 54 -5.22 -17.67 23.72
N GLY A 55 -5.07 -16.37 23.96
CA GLY A 55 -5.54 -15.69 25.16
C GLY A 55 -4.63 -15.83 26.38
N VAL A 56 -3.48 -16.49 26.27
CA VAL A 56 -2.49 -16.63 27.34
C VAL A 56 -1.30 -15.73 27.05
N GLU A 57 -0.86 -14.99 28.06
CA GLU A 57 0.29 -14.11 27.97
C GLU A 57 1.61 -14.89 28.05
N HIS A 58 2.53 -14.56 27.15
CA HIS A 58 3.88 -15.10 27.06
C HIS A 58 4.90 -13.97 26.88
N THR A 59 6.13 -14.25 27.29
CA THR A 59 7.28 -13.36 27.06
C THR A 59 8.37 -14.11 26.33
N PHE A 60 8.84 -13.56 25.22
CA PHE A 60 10.02 -14.04 24.50
C PHE A 60 11.17 -13.07 24.68
N GLN A 61 12.29 -13.54 25.22
CA GLN A 61 13.50 -12.73 25.41
C GLN A 61 14.40 -12.81 24.17
N ALA A 62 15.02 -11.69 23.83
CA ALA A 62 15.95 -11.56 22.71
C ALA A 62 17.37 -11.30 23.24
N GLY A 63 18.32 -12.17 22.87
CA GLY A 63 19.71 -12.02 23.26
C GLY A 63 20.51 -10.99 22.45
N LYS A 64 19.96 -10.50 21.34
CA LYS A 64 20.62 -9.52 20.45
C LYS A 64 19.69 -8.37 20.10
N GLU A 65 18.67 -8.66 19.31
CA GLU A 65 17.82 -7.64 18.68
C GLU A 65 16.36 -8.10 18.62
N VAL A 66 15.46 -7.12 18.63
CA VAL A 66 14.05 -7.30 18.28
C VAL A 66 13.84 -6.55 16.97
N ILE A 67 13.40 -7.26 15.93
CA ILE A 67 13.11 -6.68 14.61
C ILE A 67 11.60 -6.56 14.47
N VAL A 68 11.10 -5.34 14.25
CA VAL A 68 9.68 -5.10 14.01
C VAL A 68 9.39 -5.17 12.52
N ALA A 69 8.58 -6.16 12.12
CA ALA A 69 8.20 -6.40 10.73
C ALA A 69 6.68 -6.57 10.58
N ALA A 70 5.90 -5.77 11.31
CA ALA A 70 4.44 -5.88 11.36
C ALA A 70 3.72 -5.09 10.25
N GLY A 71 4.44 -4.67 9.21
CA GLY A 71 3.93 -3.80 8.14
C GLY A 71 3.70 -2.36 8.61
N ALA A 72 3.26 -1.49 7.70
CA ALA A 72 3.11 -0.05 7.97
C ALA A 72 2.21 0.20 9.19
N LEU A 73 0.98 -0.31 9.18
CA LEU A 73 -0.01 -0.02 10.22
C LEU A 73 0.35 -0.53 11.61
N ASN A 74 0.75 -1.80 11.73
CA ASN A 74 0.93 -2.41 13.04
C ASN A 74 2.33 -2.16 13.62
N SER A 75 3.33 -1.83 12.80
CA SER A 75 4.66 -1.50 13.35
C SER A 75 4.62 -0.21 14.16
N THR A 76 3.91 0.83 13.69
CA THR A 76 3.75 2.08 14.47
C THR A 76 2.97 1.83 15.75
N LYS A 77 1.87 1.08 15.68
CA LYS A 77 1.11 0.66 16.86
C LYS A 77 1.98 -0.06 17.90
N ILE A 78 2.78 -1.04 17.48
CA ILE A 78 3.65 -1.78 18.41
C ILE A 78 4.68 -0.83 19.03
N LEU A 79 5.28 0.08 18.27
CA LEU A 79 6.23 1.06 18.79
C LEU A 79 5.58 1.96 19.84
N GLU A 80 4.40 2.51 19.55
CA GLU A 80 3.68 3.39 20.48
C GLU A 80 3.25 2.64 21.76
N LEU A 81 2.69 1.43 21.64
CA LEU A 81 2.36 0.56 22.80
C LEU A 81 3.59 0.18 23.63
N SER A 82 4.79 0.26 23.05
CA SER A 82 6.06 0.01 23.73
C SER A 82 6.64 1.26 24.40
N GLY A 83 6.02 2.43 24.25
CA GLY A 83 6.54 3.69 24.77
C GLY A 83 7.53 4.39 23.85
N ILE A 84 7.48 4.12 22.53
CA ILE A 84 8.30 4.78 21.50
C ILE A 84 7.36 5.58 20.59
N GLY A 85 7.32 6.91 20.75
CA GLY A 85 6.38 7.76 20.01
C GLY A 85 6.30 9.19 20.54
N ASP A 86 5.27 9.94 20.12
CA ASP A 86 5.01 11.31 20.61
C ASP A 86 4.58 11.29 22.09
N ALA A 87 5.28 12.02 22.95
CA ALA A 87 4.98 12.07 24.39
C ALA A 87 3.54 12.41 24.70
N LYS A 88 2.91 13.30 23.93
CA LYS A 88 1.52 13.73 24.18
C LYS A 88 0.55 12.61 23.86
N VAL A 89 0.76 11.91 22.75
CA VAL A 89 -0.04 10.74 22.37
C VAL A 89 0.08 9.66 23.45
N LEU A 90 1.31 9.28 23.81
CA LEU A 90 1.57 8.22 24.78
C LEU A 90 1.05 8.55 26.18
N SER A 91 1.33 9.76 26.68
CA SER A 91 0.91 10.19 28.01
C SER A 91 -0.62 10.28 28.13
N SER A 92 -1.31 10.66 27.05
CA SER A 92 -2.79 10.72 27.03
C SER A 92 -3.45 9.35 27.22
N LEU A 93 -2.72 8.27 26.94
CA LEU A 93 -3.16 6.88 27.06
C LEU A 93 -2.54 6.16 28.28
N GLY A 94 -1.81 6.90 29.13
CA GLY A 94 -1.14 6.35 30.31
C GLY A 94 0.04 5.43 29.99
N ILE A 95 0.72 5.63 28.86
CA ILE A 95 1.90 4.86 28.45
C ILE A 95 3.16 5.65 28.78
N ASP A 96 4.08 5.01 29.49
CA ASP A 96 5.39 5.60 29.80
C ASP A 96 6.22 5.83 28.54
N VAL A 97 6.83 7.02 28.44
CA VAL A 97 7.72 7.36 27.33
C VAL A 97 9.13 6.83 27.60
N TYR A 98 9.54 5.84 26.81
CA TYR A 98 10.90 5.31 26.80
C TYR A 98 11.77 6.04 25.78
N VAL A 99 11.21 6.33 24.61
CA VAL A 99 11.88 7.06 23.53
C VAL A 99 10.91 8.08 22.96
N GLU A 100 11.22 9.36 23.13
CA GLU A 100 10.47 10.44 22.50
C GLU A 100 10.78 10.48 21.00
N ASN A 101 9.76 10.25 20.18
CA ASN A 101 9.86 10.38 18.73
C ASN A 101 8.49 10.69 18.12
N SER A 102 8.20 11.97 17.94
CA SER A 102 6.96 12.45 17.33
C SER A 102 6.79 12.10 15.84
N ASN A 103 7.74 11.39 15.22
CA ASN A 103 7.58 10.90 13.84
C ASN A 103 6.99 9.49 13.77
N VAL A 104 6.89 8.77 14.90
CA VAL A 104 6.20 7.46 14.92
C VAL A 104 4.72 7.69 14.68
N GLY A 105 4.15 6.94 13.74
CA GLY A 105 2.75 7.10 13.34
C GLY A 105 2.51 8.18 12.29
N GLU A 106 3.45 9.09 12.06
CA GLU A 106 3.33 10.19 11.10
C GLU A 106 3.80 9.82 9.67
N ASN A 107 3.63 10.75 8.73
CA ASN A 107 4.05 10.60 7.34
C ASN A 107 3.42 9.39 6.62
N PHE A 108 2.20 9.03 7.01
CA PHE A 108 1.45 7.98 6.32
C PHE A 108 1.17 8.40 4.88
N GLN A 109 1.48 7.49 3.96
CA GLN A 109 1.37 7.64 2.53
C GLN A 109 0.75 6.38 1.95
N ASP A 110 -0.01 6.59 0.89
CA ASP A 110 -0.62 5.54 0.10
C ASP A 110 -0.97 6.12 -1.27
N HIS A 111 -1.17 5.25 -2.25
CA HIS A 111 -1.64 5.67 -3.56
C HIS A 111 -3.16 5.79 -3.53
N THR A 112 -3.68 6.87 -4.09
CA THR A 112 -5.12 7.01 -4.35
C THR A 112 -5.47 6.30 -5.66
N SER A 113 -6.50 5.45 -5.68
CA SER A 113 -6.89 4.64 -6.84
C SER A 113 -8.32 4.95 -7.29
N SER A 114 -8.49 5.42 -8.53
CA SER A 114 -9.81 5.67 -9.13
C SER A 114 -9.82 5.20 -10.58
N GLY A 115 -10.99 4.89 -11.12
CA GLY A 115 -11.10 4.37 -12.47
C GLY A 115 -12.53 4.43 -12.97
N MET A 116 -12.75 3.90 -14.17
CA MET A 116 -14.06 3.70 -14.76
C MET A 116 -14.07 2.44 -15.62
N SER A 117 -15.24 1.85 -15.76
CA SER A 117 -15.46 0.63 -16.54
C SER A 117 -16.17 0.96 -17.84
N PHE A 118 -15.75 0.34 -18.93
CA PHE A 118 -16.35 0.47 -20.26
C PHE A 118 -16.93 -0.88 -20.68
N GLU A 119 -18.17 -0.91 -21.13
CA GLU A 119 -18.78 -2.11 -21.69
C GLU A 119 -18.02 -2.52 -22.96
N VAL A 120 -17.64 -3.80 -23.03
CA VAL A 120 -16.93 -4.39 -24.17
C VAL A 120 -17.88 -5.16 -25.07
N ILE A 121 -17.43 -5.41 -26.30
CA ILE A 121 -18.11 -6.33 -27.22
C ILE A 121 -18.12 -7.76 -26.67
N ASP A 122 -19.11 -8.56 -27.07
CA ASP A 122 -19.39 -9.89 -26.49
C ASP A 122 -18.25 -10.90 -26.71
N GLU A 123 -17.39 -10.69 -27.71
CA GLU A 123 -16.25 -11.54 -28.03
C GLU A 123 -15.12 -11.42 -27.00
N ILE A 124 -15.08 -10.34 -26.22
CA ILE A 124 -14.05 -10.13 -25.21
C ILE A 124 -14.39 -10.94 -23.96
N GLN A 125 -13.50 -11.89 -23.65
CA GLN A 125 -13.60 -12.67 -22.42
C GLN A 125 -13.19 -11.82 -21.22
N THR A 126 -14.07 -11.75 -20.22
CA THR A 126 -13.85 -11.00 -18.98
C THR A 126 -14.10 -11.89 -17.75
N LEU A 127 -13.74 -11.38 -16.57
CA LEU A 127 -14.01 -12.02 -15.28
C LEU A 127 -15.44 -11.70 -14.78
N ASP A 128 -16.24 -10.93 -15.52
CA ASP A 128 -17.58 -10.52 -15.07
C ASP A 128 -18.51 -11.70 -14.76
N PRO A 129 -18.57 -12.78 -15.58
CA PRO A 129 -19.36 -13.96 -15.22
C PRO A 129 -18.93 -14.62 -13.91
N LEU A 130 -17.64 -14.60 -13.60
CA LEU A 130 -17.11 -15.12 -12.32
C LEU A 130 -17.48 -14.18 -11.16
N ASN A 131 -17.38 -12.87 -11.35
CA ASN A 131 -17.75 -11.87 -10.35
C ASN A 131 -19.25 -11.96 -10.01
N ARG A 132 -20.11 -12.19 -11.01
CA ARG A 132 -21.55 -12.45 -10.86
C ARG A 132 -21.91 -13.84 -10.32
N GLN A 133 -20.91 -14.70 -10.06
CA GLN A 133 -21.08 -16.06 -9.55
C GLN A 133 -21.88 -16.98 -10.50
N GLU A 134 -21.74 -16.80 -11.81
CA GLU A 134 -22.42 -17.65 -12.80
C GLU A 134 -21.88 -19.08 -12.76
N SER A 135 -22.74 -20.06 -12.52
CA SER A 135 -22.32 -21.45 -12.25
C SER A 135 -21.50 -22.07 -13.38
N LYS A 136 -21.86 -21.80 -14.65
CA LYS A 136 -21.11 -22.31 -15.82
C LYS A 136 -19.68 -21.78 -15.87
N ALA A 137 -19.50 -20.48 -15.61
CA ALA A 137 -18.19 -19.84 -15.60
C ALA A 137 -17.32 -20.39 -14.46
N ILE A 138 -17.88 -20.54 -13.26
CA ILE A 138 -17.17 -21.11 -12.10
C ILE A 138 -16.73 -22.54 -12.38
N VAL A 139 -17.64 -23.40 -12.85
CA VAL A 139 -17.32 -24.82 -13.12
C VAL A 139 -16.22 -24.93 -14.18
N ALA A 140 -16.30 -24.17 -15.27
CA ALA A 140 -15.27 -24.15 -16.30
C ALA A 140 -13.91 -23.68 -15.78
N ALA A 141 -13.89 -22.59 -15.00
CA ALA A 141 -12.67 -22.05 -14.40
C ALA A 141 -12.02 -23.00 -13.38
N VAL A 142 -12.82 -23.63 -12.51
CA VAL A 142 -12.35 -24.64 -11.56
C VAL A 142 -11.77 -25.83 -12.30
N SER A 143 -12.47 -26.35 -13.32
CA SER A 143 -12.02 -27.49 -14.11
C SER A 143 -10.66 -27.19 -14.76
N ALA A 144 -10.55 -26.10 -15.54
CA ALA A 144 -9.31 -25.71 -16.22
C ALA A 144 -8.12 -25.58 -15.25
N TYR A 145 -8.37 -24.99 -14.07
CA TYR A 145 -7.32 -24.82 -13.07
C TYR A 145 -6.91 -26.14 -12.41
N GLN A 146 -7.86 -27.04 -12.14
CA GLN A 146 -7.58 -28.31 -11.48
C GLN A 146 -6.90 -29.32 -12.39
N THR A 147 -7.28 -29.38 -13.67
CA THR A 147 -6.75 -30.36 -14.62
C THR A 147 -5.43 -29.91 -15.23
N GLU A 148 -5.35 -28.66 -15.67
CA GLU A 148 -4.25 -28.17 -16.51
C GLU A 148 -3.49 -26.99 -15.90
N ARG A 149 -3.96 -26.45 -14.77
CA ARG A 149 -3.43 -25.19 -14.18
C ARG A 149 -3.57 -24.00 -15.13
N THR A 150 -4.61 -24.01 -15.95
CA THR A 150 -4.95 -22.95 -16.92
C THR A 150 -6.20 -22.19 -16.49
N GLY A 151 -6.61 -21.21 -17.30
CA GLY A 151 -7.85 -20.46 -17.11
C GLY A 151 -7.73 -19.29 -16.12
N PRO A 152 -8.85 -18.62 -15.82
CA PRO A 152 -8.85 -17.34 -15.10
C PRO A 152 -8.36 -17.43 -13.64
N PHE A 153 -8.35 -18.62 -13.02
CA PHE A 153 -7.76 -18.81 -11.68
C PHE A 153 -6.25 -19.01 -11.69
N ALA A 154 -5.62 -19.17 -12.85
CA ALA A 154 -4.18 -19.26 -12.98
C ALA A 154 -3.49 -17.89 -13.14
N GLY A 155 -4.24 -16.85 -13.53
CA GLY A 155 -3.71 -15.52 -13.81
C GLY A 155 -4.02 -14.48 -12.72
N ALA A 156 -3.28 -13.37 -12.75
CA ALA A 156 -3.66 -12.17 -11.99
C ALA A 156 -4.81 -11.43 -12.70
N ALA A 157 -5.65 -10.74 -11.94
CA ALA A 157 -6.77 -9.99 -12.50
C ALA A 157 -6.32 -8.79 -13.36
N ILE A 158 -5.20 -8.16 -13.00
CA ILE A 158 -4.63 -7.03 -13.75
C ILE A 158 -3.85 -7.55 -14.95
N SER A 159 -4.21 -7.10 -16.15
CA SER A 159 -3.62 -7.56 -17.40
C SER A 159 -2.49 -6.68 -17.91
N SER A 160 -2.47 -5.39 -17.57
CA SER A 160 -1.43 -4.46 -18.01
C SER A 160 -1.27 -3.24 -17.10
N PHE A 161 -0.09 -2.62 -17.17
CA PHE A 161 0.25 -1.39 -16.48
C PHE A 161 0.91 -0.39 -17.45
N ALA A 162 0.70 0.91 -17.23
CA ALA A 162 1.40 1.98 -17.93
C ALA A 162 1.78 3.10 -16.95
N TYR A 163 3.07 3.37 -16.82
CA TYR A 163 3.61 4.46 -16.00
C TYR A 163 3.71 5.73 -16.85
N MET A 164 3.05 6.80 -16.41
CA MET A 164 2.83 7.97 -17.25
C MET A 164 3.15 9.28 -16.51
N PRO A 165 3.79 10.25 -17.18
CA PRO A 165 3.82 11.63 -16.68
C PRO A 165 2.41 12.22 -16.67
N VAL A 166 2.19 13.29 -15.92
CA VAL A 166 0.88 13.95 -15.84
C VAL A 166 0.40 14.38 -17.23
N PRO A 167 -0.80 13.96 -17.68
CA PRO A 167 -1.37 14.47 -18.92
C PRO A 167 -1.48 16.00 -18.87
N ASP A 168 -1.26 16.67 -20.00
CA ASP A 168 -1.32 18.14 -20.22
C ASP A 168 -0.03 18.93 -19.93
N PHE A 169 0.79 18.51 -18.97
CA PHE A 169 1.99 19.26 -18.55
C PHE A 169 3.13 19.20 -19.58
N GLN A 170 2.96 18.47 -20.67
CA GLN A 170 3.89 18.47 -21.79
C GLN A 170 3.76 19.75 -22.64
N THR A 171 2.63 20.46 -22.55
CA THR A 171 2.37 21.70 -23.31
C THR A 171 2.86 22.95 -22.56
N PRO A 172 3.21 24.07 -23.24
CA PRO A 172 3.61 25.31 -22.57
C PRO A 172 2.56 25.83 -21.58
N LYS A 173 1.26 25.73 -21.94
CA LYS A 173 0.15 26.11 -21.08
C LYS A 173 0.09 25.21 -19.83
N GLY A 174 0.16 23.90 -20.00
CA GLY A 174 0.13 22.95 -18.89
C GLY A 174 1.33 23.12 -17.94
N LYS A 175 2.52 23.42 -18.46
CA LYS A 175 3.69 23.75 -17.61
C LYS A 175 3.44 24.98 -16.74
N ALA A 176 2.90 26.05 -17.31
CA ALA A 176 2.55 27.25 -16.55
C ALA A 176 1.47 26.98 -15.49
N GLU A 177 0.47 26.14 -15.80
CA GLU A 177 -0.54 25.69 -14.83
C GLU A 177 0.09 24.91 -13.67
N LEU A 178 1.01 23.98 -13.96
CA LEU A 178 1.73 23.22 -12.94
C LEU A 178 2.58 24.12 -12.06
N GLU A 179 3.37 25.01 -12.65
CA GLU A 179 4.20 25.97 -11.92
C GLU A 179 3.34 26.81 -10.98
N HIS A 180 2.20 27.32 -11.47
CA HIS A 180 1.26 28.07 -10.65
C HIS A 180 0.69 27.22 -9.50
N LEU A 181 0.32 25.97 -9.74
CA LEU A 181 -0.21 25.05 -8.73
C LEU A 181 0.84 24.73 -7.65
N LEU A 182 2.08 24.47 -8.06
CA LEU A 182 3.21 24.21 -7.16
C LEU A 182 3.59 25.45 -6.34
N LEU A 183 3.51 26.65 -6.91
CA LEU A 183 3.76 27.90 -6.17
C LEU A 183 2.63 28.18 -5.17
N THR A 184 1.38 27.99 -5.59
CA THR A 184 0.20 28.27 -4.76
C THR A 184 0.10 27.34 -3.54
N HIS A 185 0.46 26.07 -3.71
CA HIS A 185 0.36 25.05 -2.67
C HIS A 185 1.73 24.61 -2.15
N ASN A 186 2.61 25.60 -1.92
CA ASN A 186 3.93 25.35 -1.34
C ASN A 186 3.79 24.97 0.15
N PRO A 187 4.37 23.84 0.60
CA PRO A 187 4.26 23.44 2.00
C PRO A 187 5.02 24.40 2.91
N VAL A 188 4.47 24.66 4.10
CA VAL A 188 5.12 25.47 5.15
C VAL A 188 6.39 24.79 5.69
N LYS A 189 6.42 23.45 5.66
CA LYS A 189 7.57 22.63 6.06
C LYS A 189 7.83 21.57 5.00
N GLU A 190 8.99 21.64 4.36
CA GLU A 190 9.42 20.63 3.39
C GLU A 190 9.96 19.38 4.08
N SER A 191 9.63 18.22 3.51
CA SER A 191 10.28 16.95 3.81
C SER A 191 11.00 16.47 2.55
N VAL A 192 12.04 15.65 2.70
CA VAL A 192 12.75 15.02 1.56
C VAL A 192 11.77 14.31 0.63
N THR A 193 10.72 13.69 1.18
CA THR A 193 9.69 13.01 0.38
C THR A 193 8.81 13.98 -0.42
N THR A 194 8.49 15.15 0.16
CA THR A 194 7.69 16.19 -0.48
C THR A 194 8.48 16.89 -1.59
N GLU A 195 9.77 17.17 -1.35
CA GLU A 195 10.70 17.70 -2.34
C GLU A 195 10.85 16.73 -3.53
N PHE A 196 11.07 15.45 -3.23
CA PHE A 196 11.17 14.42 -4.26
C PHE A 196 9.90 14.31 -5.10
N ALA A 197 8.72 14.23 -4.46
CA ALA A 197 7.44 14.18 -5.17
C ALA A 197 7.26 15.40 -6.10
N ARG A 198 7.56 16.61 -5.62
CA ARG A 198 7.54 17.84 -6.45
C ARG A 198 8.53 17.79 -7.61
N SER A 199 9.72 17.24 -7.40
CA SER A 199 10.73 17.08 -8.46
C SER A 199 10.28 16.10 -9.56
N VAL A 200 9.48 15.09 -9.20
CA VAL A 200 8.89 14.16 -10.16
C VAL A 200 7.81 14.86 -10.97
N LEU A 201 6.89 15.55 -10.29
CA LEU A 201 5.78 16.26 -10.93
C LEU A 201 6.25 17.34 -11.91
N SER A 202 7.35 18.01 -11.59
CA SER A 202 7.94 19.07 -12.43
C SER A 202 8.68 18.54 -13.67
N SER A 203 8.87 17.22 -13.77
CA SER A 203 9.60 16.58 -14.88
C SER A 203 8.62 16.09 -15.94
N ALA A 204 8.81 16.51 -17.18
CA ALA A 204 7.90 16.14 -18.28
C ALA A 204 7.99 14.64 -18.68
N ASP A 205 9.06 13.96 -18.28
CA ASP A 205 9.43 12.60 -18.65
C ASP A 205 9.30 11.60 -17.49
N LYS A 206 9.17 12.07 -16.24
CA LYS A 206 9.04 11.17 -15.09
C LYS A 206 7.59 10.79 -14.88
N SER A 207 7.38 9.51 -14.60
CA SER A 207 6.08 8.99 -14.24
C SER A 207 5.64 9.55 -12.89
N SER A 208 4.41 10.08 -12.83
CA SER A 208 3.79 10.58 -11.59
C SER A 208 2.60 9.73 -11.13
N ALA A 209 2.08 8.91 -12.04
CA ALA A 209 0.98 7.99 -11.79
C ALA A 209 1.09 6.79 -12.74
N PHE A 210 0.31 5.75 -12.48
CA PHE A 210 0.21 4.63 -13.39
C PHE A 210 -1.23 4.25 -13.64
N TYR A 211 -1.50 3.86 -14.89
CA TYR A 211 -2.71 3.17 -15.25
C TYR A 211 -2.54 1.68 -15.09
N PHE A 212 -3.63 1.01 -14.77
CA PHE A 212 -3.75 -0.43 -14.86
C PHE A 212 -5.10 -0.81 -15.45
N VAL A 213 -5.12 -1.93 -16.15
CA VAL A 213 -6.30 -2.42 -16.85
C VAL A 213 -6.62 -3.83 -16.37
N TYR A 214 -7.90 -4.11 -16.19
CA TYR A 214 -8.39 -5.47 -15.96
C TYR A 214 -9.71 -5.69 -16.68
N ALA A 215 -9.88 -6.91 -17.22
CA ALA A 215 -11.08 -7.33 -17.93
C ALA A 215 -12.14 -7.79 -16.94
N ALA A 216 -12.70 -6.83 -16.21
CA ALA A 216 -13.89 -6.99 -15.38
C ALA A 216 -14.47 -5.60 -15.07
N HIS A 217 -15.70 -5.57 -14.57
CA HIS A 217 -16.30 -4.38 -14.01
C HIS A 217 -15.64 -4.01 -12.67
N GLY A 218 -15.21 -2.76 -12.57
CA GLY A 218 -14.80 -2.10 -11.34
C GLY A 218 -15.95 -1.29 -10.76
N ASN A 219 -16.33 -1.63 -9.53
CA ASN A 219 -17.34 -0.87 -8.80
C ASN A 219 -16.69 0.36 -8.15
N PHE A 220 -16.77 1.49 -8.84
CA PHE A 220 -16.42 2.82 -8.32
C PHE A 220 -17.66 3.62 -7.87
N GLY A 221 -18.81 2.95 -7.73
CA GLY A 221 -20.10 3.55 -7.38
C GLY A 221 -20.49 3.38 -5.90
N SER A 222 -21.75 3.75 -5.58
CA SER A 222 -22.55 3.34 -4.40
C SER A 222 -21.83 2.82 -3.17
N ASN A 223 -21.56 1.52 -3.30
CA ASN A 223 -21.48 0.57 -2.21
C ASN A 223 -20.08 -0.04 -2.11
N ALA A 224 -19.11 0.54 -2.83
CA ALA A 224 -17.73 0.09 -2.90
C ALA A 224 -16.93 0.46 -1.65
N SER A 225 -17.37 0.03 -0.46
CA SER A 225 -16.75 0.35 0.83
C SER A 225 -15.64 -0.64 1.27
N SER A 226 -15.29 -1.60 0.42
CA SER A 226 -14.24 -2.58 0.70
C SER A 226 -13.62 -3.12 -0.59
N ALA A 227 -12.40 -3.67 -0.51
CA ALA A 227 -11.75 -4.35 -1.64
C ALA A 227 -12.66 -5.41 -2.29
N LYS A 228 -13.43 -6.14 -1.48
CA LYS A 228 -14.41 -7.12 -1.94
C LYS A 228 -15.54 -6.47 -2.75
N ASN A 229 -16.02 -5.31 -2.32
CA ASN A 229 -17.14 -4.63 -2.98
C ASN A 229 -16.71 -3.88 -4.24
N ILE A 230 -15.41 -3.60 -4.43
CA ILE A 230 -14.86 -3.03 -5.67
C ILE A 230 -14.90 -4.06 -6.81
N THR A 231 -14.63 -5.33 -6.50
CA THR A 231 -14.57 -6.40 -7.51
C THR A 231 -15.87 -7.16 -7.69
N ILE A 232 -16.80 -7.08 -6.74
CA ILE A 232 -18.14 -7.65 -6.88
C ILE A 232 -19.04 -6.60 -7.52
N SER A 233 -19.44 -6.88 -8.75
CA SER A 233 -20.39 -6.08 -9.51
C SER A 233 -21.65 -6.89 -9.82
N HIS A 234 -22.78 -6.18 -9.80
CA HIS A 234 -24.07 -6.70 -10.24
C HIS A 234 -24.49 -6.11 -11.59
N GLU A 235 -23.61 -5.37 -12.27
CA GLU A 235 -23.88 -4.84 -13.59
C GLU A 235 -24.03 -5.99 -14.60
N SER A 236 -25.06 -5.89 -15.43
CA SER A 236 -25.26 -6.78 -16.57
C SER A 236 -24.33 -6.36 -17.71
N GLY A 237 -23.60 -7.32 -18.29
CA GLY A 237 -22.68 -7.08 -19.39
C GLY A 237 -21.24 -7.41 -19.02
N ASN A 238 -20.35 -7.29 -20.01
CA ASN A 238 -18.92 -7.54 -19.84
C ASN A 238 -18.19 -6.20 -19.93
N PHE A 239 -17.19 -6.00 -19.08
CA PHE A 239 -16.53 -4.71 -18.93
C PHE A 239 -15.01 -4.85 -18.95
N LEU A 240 -14.39 -3.77 -19.40
CA LEU A 240 -12.97 -3.49 -19.21
C LEU A 240 -12.85 -2.27 -18.30
N THR A 241 -12.11 -2.41 -17.20
CA THR A 241 -11.80 -1.29 -16.33
C THR A 241 -10.45 -0.70 -16.65
N ILE A 242 -10.41 0.62 -16.77
CA ILE A 242 -9.17 1.40 -16.76
C ILE A 242 -9.17 2.19 -15.45
N ALA A 243 -8.16 1.95 -14.64
CA ALA A 243 -7.96 2.64 -13.37
C ALA A 243 -6.59 3.30 -13.33
N CYS A 244 -6.45 4.30 -12.48
CA CYS A 244 -5.26 5.09 -12.29
C CYS A 244 -4.92 5.17 -10.80
N GLU A 245 -3.63 5.09 -10.47
CA GLU A 245 -3.12 5.36 -9.13
C GLU A 245 -2.02 6.42 -9.17
N LEU A 246 -2.09 7.36 -8.23
CA LEU A 246 -1.01 8.33 -8.05
C LEU A 246 0.23 7.64 -7.46
N GLY A 247 1.38 7.77 -8.12
CA GLY A 247 2.64 7.17 -7.65
C GLY A 247 3.34 7.99 -6.57
N TYR A 248 3.14 9.31 -6.56
CA TYR A 248 3.79 10.22 -5.61
C TYR A 248 2.81 11.24 -5.06
N THR A 249 2.10 10.87 -4.00
CA THR A 249 1.17 11.75 -3.31
C THR A 249 1.92 12.77 -2.44
N LEU A 250 1.38 13.97 -2.32
CA LEU A 250 1.88 15.03 -1.44
C LEU A 250 1.11 15.11 -0.12
N SER A 251 -0.12 14.61 -0.09
CA SER A 251 -0.91 14.43 1.13
C SER A 251 -0.19 13.50 2.10
N ARG A 252 -0.30 13.80 3.40
CA ARG A 252 0.31 13.02 4.48
C ARG A 252 -0.70 12.79 5.58
N GLY A 253 -0.89 11.52 5.92
CA GLY A 253 -1.74 11.08 7.00
C GLY A 253 -0.95 10.69 8.25
N SER A 254 -1.66 10.04 9.17
CA SER A 254 -1.14 9.51 10.42
C SER A 254 -1.82 8.18 10.82
N VAL A 255 -1.13 7.38 11.62
CA VAL A 255 -1.61 6.13 12.21
C VAL A 255 -1.19 6.10 13.67
N HIS A 256 -2.16 6.24 14.57
CA HIS A 256 -1.90 6.28 16.02
C HIS A 256 -2.78 5.30 16.77
N ILE A 257 -2.25 4.79 17.89
CA ILE A 257 -3.06 4.08 18.87
C ILE A 257 -4.16 4.97 19.46
N GLN A 258 -5.30 4.36 19.79
CA GLN A 258 -6.41 5.02 20.48
C GLN A 258 -6.62 4.54 21.92
N SER A 259 -5.89 3.50 22.31
CA SER A 259 -5.90 2.92 23.66
C SER A 259 -4.56 2.24 23.93
N SER A 260 -4.35 1.82 25.17
CA SER A 260 -3.21 0.98 25.58
C SER A 260 -3.42 -0.52 25.30
N SER A 261 -4.53 -0.90 24.65
CA SER A 261 -4.85 -2.29 24.32
C SER A 261 -4.28 -2.69 22.97
N ALA A 262 -3.55 -3.81 22.94
CA ALA A 262 -3.07 -4.40 21.69
C ALA A 262 -4.20 -5.00 20.82
N LEU A 263 -5.40 -5.18 21.35
CA LEU A 263 -6.56 -5.70 20.60
C LEU A 263 -7.25 -4.62 19.77
N ASP A 264 -7.11 -3.35 20.16
CA ASP A 264 -7.82 -2.26 19.52
C ASP A 264 -7.13 -1.87 18.22
N SER A 265 -7.90 -1.61 17.16
CA SER A 265 -7.34 -1.11 15.90
C SER A 265 -6.80 0.31 16.08
N PRO A 266 -5.69 0.70 15.41
CA PRO A 266 -5.24 2.09 15.45
C PRO A 266 -6.23 2.99 14.70
N ILE A 267 -6.23 4.28 15.03
CA ILE A 267 -6.87 5.31 14.21
C ILE A 267 -5.97 5.53 12.99
N ILE A 268 -6.54 5.36 11.81
CA ILE A 268 -5.88 5.57 10.52
C ILE A 268 -6.52 6.79 9.88
N ASP A 269 -5.77 7.89 9.80
CA ASP A 269 -6.19 9.10 9.10
C ASP A 269 -5.28 9.32 7.90
N PRO A 270 -5.65 8.85 6.70
CA PRO A 270 -4.81 8.96 5.52
C PRO A 270 -4.72 10.39 4.97
N LYS A 271 -5.65 11.28 5.34
CA LYS A 271 -5.76 12.66 4.83
C LYS A 271 -5.66 12.76 3.31
N TYR A 272 -6.29 11.83 2.58
CA TYR A 272 -6.30 11.84 1.11
C TYR A 272 -6.77 13.19 0.57
N PHE A 273 -6.02 13.75 -0.39
CA PHE A 273 -6.27 15.07 -0.99
C PHE A 273 -6.24 16.25 -0.03
N SER A 274 -5.65 16.10 1.16
CA SER A 274 -5.32 17.26 2.02
C SER A 274 -4.36 18.22 1.32
N ASN A 275 -3.49 17.72 0.44
CA ASN A 275 -2.81 18.54 -0.55
C ASN A 275 -3.65 18.61 -1.85
N PRO A 276 -4.12 19.80 -2.26
CA PRO A 276 -4.96 19.95 -3.44
C PRO A 276 -4.27 19.61 -4.77
N ILE A 277 -2.93 19.60 -4.81
CA ILE A 277 -2.16 19.16 -5.98
C ILE A 277 -2.49 17.72 -6.34
N ASP A 278 -2.65 16.84 -5.35
CA ASP A 278 -2.97 15.42 -5.59
C ASP A 278 -4.30 15.27 -6.32
N LEU A 279 -5.31 16.05 -5.92
CA LEU A 279 -6.63 15.98 -6.56
C LEU A 279 -6.59 16.50 -7.99
N ASP A 280 -5.86 17.59 -8.25
CA ASP A 280 -5.72 18.16 -9.59
C ASP A 280 -5.06 17.15 -10.54
N ILE A 281 -3.94 16.56 -10.11
CA ILE A 281 -3.21 15.57 -10.89
C ILE A 281 -4.07 14.33 -11.14
N HIS A 282 -4.71 13.79 -10.10
CA HIS A 282 -5.54 12.60 -10.25
C HIS A 282 -6.71 12.86 -11.23
N ALA A 283 -7.34 14.04 -11.15
CA ALA A 283 -8.40 14.42 -12.07
C ALA A 283 -7.92 14.49 -13.53
N ARG A 284 -6.69 14.97 -13.80
CA ARG A 284 -6.10 14.96 -15.13
C ARG A 284 -5.90 13.54 -15.67
N PHE A 285 -5.41 12.63 -14.84
CA PHE A 285 -5.29 11.22 -15.22
C PHE A 285 -6.64 10.56 -15.49
N ILE A 286 -7.63 10.77 -14.62
CA ILE A 286 -8.98 10.23 -14.80
C ILE A 286 -9.63 10.75 -16.08
N ARG A 287 -9.49 12.04 -16.35
CA ARG A 287 -9.97 12.67 -17.57
C ARG A 287 -9.33 12.08 -18.82
N TYR A 288 -8.04 11.79 -18.77
CA TYR A 288 -7.30 11.20 -19.89
C TYR A 288 -7.70 9.74 -20.20
N ILE A 289 -8.40 9.03 -19.30
CA ILE A 289 -8.95 7.70 -19.58
C ILE A 289 -9.90 7.72 -20.78
N HIS A 290 -10.68 8.80 -20.97
CA HIS A 290 -11.53 8.93 -22.15
C HIS A 290 -10.73 8.94 -23.46
N ASN A 291 -9.56 9.57 -23.47
CA ASN A 291 -8.68 9.56 -24.65
C ASN A 291 -8.12 8.16 -24.90
N ILE A 292 -7.73 7.43 -23.85
CA ILE A 292 -7.27 6.04 -23.96
C ILE A 292 -8.38 5.17 -24.55
N ALA A 293 -9.60 5.26 -24.00
CA ALA A 293 -10.77 4.50 -24.45
C ALA A 293 -11.17 4.82 -25.90
N ALA A 294 -11.05 6.08 -26.32
CA ALA A 294 -11.40 6.52 -27.68
C ALA A 294 -10.32 6.21 -28.75
N THR A 295 -9.13 5.77 -28.35
CA THR A 295 -8.01 5.54 -29.28
C THR A 295 -7.90 4.05 -29.66
N GLY A 296 -7.57 3.76 -30.93
CA GLY A 296 -7.29 2.38 -31.37
C GLY A 296 -5.97 1.84 -30.78
N PRO A 297 -5.87 0.54 -30.44
CA PRO A 297 -6.88 -0.50 -30.66
C PRO A 297 -7.96 -0.57 -29.57
N MET A 298 -7.86 0.18 -28.47
CA MET A 298 -8.81 0.13 -27.35
C MET A 298 -10.25 0.38 -27.82
N ALA A 299 -10.47 1.42 -28.63
CA ALA A 299 -11.79 1.76 -29.13
C ALA A 299 -12.50 0.62 -29.89
N SER A 300 -11.74 -0.28 -30.55
CA SER A 300 -12.31 -1.38 -31.33
C SER A 300 -12.87 -2.53 -30.48
N ILE A 301 -12.51 -2.62 -29.20
CA ILE A 301 -13.01 -3.66 -28.29
C ILE A 301 -14.13 -3.16 -27.38
N LEU A 302 -14.38 -1.85 -27.37
CA LEU A 302 -15.48 -1.24 -26.63
C LEU A 302 -16.77 -1.33 -27.44
N LYS A 303 -17.88 -1.56 -26.76
CA LYS A 303 -19.19 -1.64 -27.41
C LYS A 303 -19.62 -0.25 -27.89
N PRO A 304 -19.97 -0.05 -29.17
CA PRO A 304 -20.48 1.24 -29.65
C PRO A 304 -21.75 1.65 -28.88
N GLY A 305 -21.74 2.82 -28.24
CA GLY A 305 -22.82 3.27 -27.36
C GLY A 305 -22.97 2.45 -26.06
N GLY A 306 -21.96 1.65 -25.72
CA GLY A 306 -21.92 0.83 -24.51
C GLY A 306 -21.90 1.65 -23.23
N HIS A 307 -22.28 1.00 -22.14
CA HIS A 307 -22.35 1.63 -20.83
C HIS A 307 -20.95 1.98 -20.29
N ILE A 308 -20.81 3.20 -19.75
CA ILE A 308 -19.66 3.60 -18.93
C ILE A 308 -20.12 3.64 -17.48
N SER A 309 -19.42 2.89 -16.64
CA SER A 309 -19.74 2.76 -15.22
C SER A 309 -18.65 3.40 -14.34
N PRO A 310 -19.04 4.17 -13.31
CA PRO A 310 -20.42 4.58 -13.00
C PRO A 310 -20.93 5.61 -14.03
N SER A 311 -22.24 5.72 -14.19
CA SER A 311 -22.85 6.59 -15.23
C SER A 311 -22.46 8.06 -15.17
N PHE A 312 -22.05 8.56 -14.00
CA PHE A 312 -21.55 9.92 -13.83
C PHE A 312 -20.07 10.09 -14.21
N ALA A 313 -19.43 9.05 -14.76
CA ALA A 313 -18.11 9.13 -15.39
C ALA A 313 -18.15 9.86 -16.75
N VAL A 314 -19.33 10.19 -17.27
CA VAL A 314 -19.49 10.91 -18.54
C VAL A 314 -19.37 12.42 -18.30
N PHE A 315 -18.18 12.88 -17.95
CA PHE A 315 -17.87 14.31 -17.77
C PHE A 315 -16.96 14.89 -18.89
N GLY A 316 -16.57 14.07 -19.86
CA GLY A 316 -15.81 14.51 -21.03
C GLY A 316 -14.43 15.07 -20.65
N THR A 317 -14.10 16.25 -21.16
CA THR A 317 -12.78 16.88 -21.01
C THR A 317 -12.73 17.99 -19.94
N GLU A 318 -13.75 18.11 -19.10
CA GLU A 318 -13.84 19.14 -18.06
C GLU A 318 -13.08 18.73 -16.79
N LEU A 319 -12.05 19.50 -16.41
CA LEU A 319 -11.20 19.18 -15.27
C LEU A 319 -11.96 19.26 -13.93
N GLU A 320 -12.82 20.26 -13.74
CA GLU A 320 -13.57 20.40 -12.48
C GLU A 320 -14.59 19.28 -12.27
N ALA A 321 -15.21 18.80 -13.36
CA ALA A 321 -16.09 17.64 -13.30
C ALA A 321 -15.30 16.35 -13.02
N ALA A 322 -14.09 16.21 -13.55
CA ALA A 322 -13.17 15.12 -13.20
C ALA A 322 -12.73 15.18 -11.72
N LYS A 323 -12.48 16.38 -11.16
CA LYS A 323 -12.20 16.55 -9.73
C LYS A 323 -13.38 16.13 -8.86
N TYR A 324 -14.60 16.51 -9.24
CA TYR A 324 -15.82 16.06 -8.57
C TYR A 324 -15.95 14.53 -8.63
N TYR A 325 -15.69 13.94 -9.79
CA TYR A 325 -15.67 12.49 -9.97
C TYR A 325 -14.68 11.81 -9.04
N VAL A 326 -13.40 12.23 -9.05
CA VAL A 326 -12.34 11.67 -8.20
C VAL A 326 -12.74 11.74 -6.73
N ARG A 327 -13.22 12.90 -6.25
CA ARG A 327 -13.66 13.03 -4.85
C ARG A 327 -14.77 12.04 -4.52
N ARG A 328 -15.74 11.86 -5.42
CA ARG A 328 -16.90 10.99 -5.18
C ARG A 328 -16.53 9.50 -5.17
N THR A 329 -15.59 9.09 -6.02
CA THR A 329 -15.14 7.69 -6.13
C THR A 329 -14.09 7.31 -5.09
N MET A 330 -13.24 8.26 -4.69
CA MET A 330 -12.17 8.06 -3.72
C MET A 330 -12.57 8.31 -2.27
N ILE A 331 -13.03 9.53 -1.95
CA ILE A 331 -13.14 10.01 -0.55
C ILE A 331 -14.22 9.25 0.22
N PHE A 332 -15.22 8.73 -0.48
CA PHE A 332 -16.35 8.07 0.17
C PHE A 332 -16.34 6.53 0.05
N ARG A 333 -15.48 5.94 -0.79
CA ARG A 333 -15.72 4.58 -1.32
C ARG A 333 -14.41 3.80 -1.52
N VAL A 334 -13.56 4.18 -2.47
CA VAL A 334 -12.30 3.49 -2.80
C VAL A 334 -11.11 4.32 -2.29
N ALA A 335 -10.77 4.18 -1.02
CA ALA A 335 -9.83 5.10 -0.39
C ALA A 335 -8.35 4.77 -0.69
N SER A 336 -8.01 3.49 -0.87
CA SER A 336 -6.63 2.99 -0.83
C SER A 336 -6.30 2.08 -2.02
N ALA A 337 -5.07 2.21 -2.54
CA ALA A 337 -4.45 1.23 -3.43
C ALA A 337 -3.77 0.06 -2.68
N TRP A 338 -3.83 0.08 -1.34
CA TRP A 338 -3.22 -0.91 -0.46
C TRP A 338 -1.68 -0.89 -0.48
N HIS A 339 -1.09 0.26 -0.83
CA HIS A 339 0.36 0.51 -0.87
C HIS A 339 0.81 1.37 0.31
N LEU A 340 0.32 1.04 1.50
CA LEU A 340 0.52 1.83 2.72
C LEU A 340 2.02 1.87 3.12
N CYS A 341 2.53 3.06 3.40
CA CYS A 341 3.83 3.24 4.03
C CYS A 341 3.82 4.40 5.04
N ASN A 342 4.52 4.26 6.17
CA ASN A 342 4.51 5.25 7.25
C ASN A 342 5.81 5.33 8.07
N VAL A 343 6.75 4.38 7.92
CA VAL A 343 8.04 4.45 8.62
C VAL A 343 9.07 5.11 7.73
N THR A 344 9.46 6.32 8.09
CA THR A 344 10.43 7.11 7.33
C THR A 344 11.82 6.89 7.90
N PHE A 345 12.69 6.16 7.21
CA PHE A 345 14.10 6.09 7.60
C PHE A 345 14.75 7.48 7.52
N GLY A 346 15.20 7.99 8.66
CA GLY A 346 15.88 9.27 8.81
C GLY A 346 17.11 9.13 9.69
N ARG A 347 17.90 10.21 9.86
CA ARG A 347 19.13 10.17 10.68
C ARG A 347 18.90 9.65 12.11
N TRP A 348 17.69 9.82 12.64
CA TRP A 348 17.27 9.37 13.98
C TRP A 348 16.87 7.90 14.06
N TRP A 349 16.66 7.21 12.93
CA TRP A 349 16.36 5.77 12.89
C TRP A 349 17.62 4.91 12.89
N ARG A 350 18.81 5.53 12.79
CA ARG A 350 20.05 4.89 13.27
C ARG A 350 20.03 4.91 14.79
N PHE A 351 19.30 3.97 15.38
CA PHE A 351 19.78 3.36 16.60
C PHE A 351 21.07 2.63 16.22
N GLU A 352 22.22 3.32 16.30
CA GLU A 352 23.53 2.66 16.31
C GLU A 352 23.60 1.84 17.61
N LEU A 353 22.94 0.68 17.64
CA LEU A 353 23.38 -0.42 18.49
C LEU A 353 24.81 -0.75 18.02
N LYS A 354 25.76 -0.68 18.95
CA LYS A 354 27.23 -0.63 18.81
C LYS A 354 27.92 -1.72 17.95
N ALA A 355 27.24 -2.48 17.10
CA ALA A 355 27.84 -3.48 16.23
C ALA A 355 28.52 -2.89 14.95
N ASP A 356 28.00 -1.79 14.39
CA ASP A 356 28.47 -1.28 13.09
C ASP A 356 29.83 -0.59 13.12
N ARG A 357 30.25 -0.02 14.26
CA ARG A 357 31.57 0.64 14.37
C ARG A 357 32.74 -0.34 14.30
N LEU A 358 32.54 -1.60 14.70
CA LEU A 358 33.59 -2.62 14.64
C LEU A 358 33.74 -3.23 13.24
N TRP A 359 32.69 -3.18 12.41
CA TRP A 359 32.74 -3.70 11.04
C TRP A 359 33.43 -2.71 10.09
N HIS A 360 33.10 -1.42 10.17
CA HIS A 360 33.69 -0.39 9.31
C HIS A 360 35.18 -0.10 9.61
N GLN A 361 35.64 -0.28 10.85
CA GLN A 361 37.08 -0.15 11.16
C GLN A 361 37.92 -1.34 10.67
N LYS A 362 37.32 -2.52 10.47
CA LYS A 362 38.06 -3.72 10.04
C LYS A 362 38.10 -3.95 8.53
N HIS A 363 37.21 -3.34 7.75
CA HIS A 363 37.04 -3.67 6.32
C HIS A 363 37.06 -2.44 5.39
N GLN A 364 38.01 -1.53 5.58
CA GLN A 364 38.40 -0.60 4.52
C GLN A 364 39.09 -1.38 3.39
N GLY A 365 38.35 -1.75 2.33
CA GLY A 365 38.96 -2.17 1.05
C GLY A 365 38.34 -3.33 0.29
N CYS A 366 37.36 -4.07 0.83
CA CYS A 366 36.84 -5.25 0.12
C CYS A 366 35.58 -4.95 -0.70
N ARG A 367 35.71 -4.99 -2.04
CA ARG A 367 34.56 -5.07 -2.97
C ARG A 367 33.88 -6.43 -2.80
N CYS A 368 32.58 -6.43 -2.48
CA CYS A 368 31.80 -7.65 -2.40
C CYS A 368 31.58 -8.25 -3.80
N LYS A 369 32.20 -9.41 -4.06
CA LYS A 369 31.61 -10.44 -4.92
C LYS A 369 30.75 -11.33 -4.03
N TYR A 370 29.52 -11.60 -4.45
CA TYR A 370 28.65 -12.59 -3.85
C TYR A 370 29.20 -13.98 -4.15
N ASP A 371 29.67 -14.70 -3.13
CA ASP A 371 29.71 -16.16 -3.14
C ASP A 371 29.64 -16.71 -1.70
N THR A 372 28.77 -17.72 -1.58
CA THR A 372 28.64 -18.78 -0.56
C THR A 372 28.89 -18.44 0.94
N PHE A 373 27.80 -18.49 1.72
CA PHE A 373 27.81 -18.33 3.17
C PHE A 373 28.22 -19.63 3.87
N ASP A 374 29.33 -19.55 4.61
CA ASP A 374 29.92 -20.58 5.44
C ASP A 374 29.05 -20.92 6.68
N SER A 375 28.97 -22.20 7.00
CA SER A 375 28.00 -22.82 7.89
C SER A 375 28.52 -22.99 9.32
N GLU A 376 28.93 -21.92 10.01
CA GLU A 376 29.48 -22.11 11.37
C GLU A 376 29.23 -20.96 12.37
N LYS A 377 28.01 -20.42 12.44
CA LYS A 377 27.57 -19.60 13.59
C LYS A 377 26.15 -19.91 14.04
N LYS A 378 26.03 -20.57 15.20
CA LYS A 378 24.76 -20.78 15.92
C LYS A 378 24.20 -19.42 16.37
N SER A 379 23.18 -18.95 15.66
CA SER A 379 22.28 -17.87 16.08
C SER A 379 20.85 -18.31 15.79
N SER A 380 19.98 -18.31 16.80
CA SER A 380 18.55 -18.51 16.60
C SER A 380 17.90 -17.18 16.21
N VAL A 381 17.11 -17.18 15.15
CA VAL A 381 16.33 -16.01 14.70
C VAL A 381 14.86 -16.35 14.90
N TYR A 382 14.17 -15.53 15.69
CA TYR A 382 12.73 -15.64 15.92
C TYR A 382 12.02 -14.68 14.97
N CYS A 383 11.26 -15.20 14.01
CA CYS A 383 10.36 -14.41 13.17
C CYS A 383 8.92 -14.66 13.63
N LEU A 384 8.30 -13.63 14.21
CA LEU A 384 6.88 -13.61 14.53
C LEU A 384 6.14 -13.00 13.33
N CYS A 385 5.38 -13.81 12.60
CA CYS A 385 4.41 -13.31 11.62
C CYS A 385 3.09 -13.08 12.34
N CYS A 386 2.68 -11.82 12.49
CA CYS A 386 1.30 -11.49 12.86
C CYS A 386 0.37 -11.89 11.69
N SER A 387 -0.64 -12.70 12.00
CA SER A 387 -1.73 -13.11 11.09
C SER A 387 -3.01 -12.37 11.43
#